data_AF-A0A926ZJC6-F1
#
_entry.id   AF-A0A926ZJC6-F1
#
_cell.length_a   1.000
_cell.length_b   1.000
_cell.length_c   1.000
_cell.angle_alpha   90.00
_cell.angle_beta   90.00
_cell.angle_gamma   90.00
#
_symmetry.space_group_name_H-M   'P 1'
#
loop_
_entity.id
_entity.type
_entity.pdbx_description
1 polymer ?
#
loop_
_entity_poly.entity_id
_entity_poly.type
_entity_poly.pdbx_seq_one_letter_code
_entity_poly.pdbx_strand_id
1 'polypeptide(L)'
;MNAKLIAIATSSTLMIANTSTALAEQPYKTSGNQVVVTQLQPRQTYLVQTTDTSGKEDSIYVTTNECGYVMINNGGNYQRLTINNETIRPFALASKPYPSCNPRLNPRNSNTQQQQSSDR
;
A
#
# COMPACT_ATOMS: atom_id res chain seq x y z
N MET A 1 42.92 50.38 -7.34
CA MET A 1 42.43 49.17 -6.65
C MET A 1 41.30 48.61 -7.49
N ASN A 2 41.53 47.51 -8.23
CA ASN A 2 40.58 47.00 -9.22
C ASN A 2 39.85 45.80 -8.63
N ALA A 3 38.58 45.97 -8.25
CA ALA A 3 37.75 44.89 -7.74
C ALA A 3 37.20 44.07 -8.92
N LYS A 4 37.65 42.81 -9.05
CA LYS A 4 37.05 41.84 -9.97
C LYS A 4 35.83 41.21 -9.28
N LEU A 5 34.65 41.42 -9.86
CA LEU A 5 33.41 40.75 -9.48
C LEU A 5 33.50 39.27 -9.87
N ILE A 6 33.41 38.35 -8.90
CA ILE A 6 33.34 36.90 -9.14
C ILE A 6 31.86 36.53 -9.20
N ALA A 7 31.36 36.21 -10.39
CA ALA A 7 30.01 35.68 -10.57
C ALA A 7 29.99 34.19 -10.14
N ILE A 8 29.22 33.87 -9.10
CA ILE A 8 29.03 32.50 -8.63
C ILE A 8 27.84 31.93 -9.40
N ALA A 9 28.10 31.02 -10.35
CA ALA A 9 27.06 30.29 -11.05
C ALA A 9 26.52 29.16 -10.14
N THR A 10 25.36 29.37 -9.53
CA THR A 10 24.65 28.33 -8.79
C THR A 10 23.97 27.38 -9.79
N SER A 11 24.55 26.21 -9.98
CA SER A 11 23.94 25.15 -10.78
C SER A 11 22.83 24.49 -9.97
N SER A 12 21.57 24.79 -10.29
CA SER A 12 20.39 24.14 -9.72
C SER A 12 20.16 22.80 -10.42
N THR A 13 20.71 21.73 -9.85
CA THR A 13 20.35 20.36 -10.24
C THR A 13 18.91 20.10 -9.81
N LEU A 14 17.97 20.19 -10.75
CA LEU A 14 16.60 19.73 -10.56
C LEU A 14 16.62 18.20 -10.53
N MET A 15 16.75 17.62 -9.34
CA MET A 15 16.54 16.18 -9.16
C MET A 15 15.09 15.89 -9.52
N ILE A 16 14.88 15.23 -10.66
CA ILE A 16 13.57 14.70 -11.02
C ILE A 16 13.32 13.54 -10.05
N ALA A 17 12.64 13.86 -8.96
CA ALA A 17 12.07 12.86 -8.07
C ALA A 17 11.04 12.10 -8.88
N ASN A 18 11.31 10.83 -9.18
CA ASN A 18 10.30 9.91 -9.68
C ASN A 18 9.32 9.62 -8.53
N THR A 19 8.45 10.59 -8.21
CA THR A 19 7.34 10.38 -7.30
C THR A 19 6.29 9.59 -8.07
N SER A 20 6.49 8.27 -8.14
CA SER A 20 5.37 7.36 -8.32
C SER A 20 4.55 7.46 -7.04
N THR A 21 3.68 8.47 -6.98
CA THR A 21 2.60 8.52 -6.01
C THR A 21 1.61 7.44 -6.42
N ALA A 22 1.93 6.18 -6.09
CA ALA A 22 0.89 5.19 -5.88
C ALA A 22 -0.01 5.81 -4.81
N LEU A 23 -1.20 6.26 -5.22
CA LEU A 23 -2.24 6.71 -4.30
C LEU A 23 -2.27 5.68 -3.18
N ALA A 24 -2.04 6.12 -1.94
CA ALA A 24 -2.01 5.22 -0.79
C ALA A 24 -3.37 4.53 -0.72
N GLU A 25 -3.46 3.30 -1.24
CA GLU A 25 -4.68 2.51 -1.14
C GLU A 25 -5.00 2.36 0.34
N GLN A 26 -6.16 2.92 0.73
CA GLN A 26 -6.68 2.80 2.08
C GLN A 26 -7.07 1.35 2.36
N PRO A 27 -7.04 0.91 3.63
CA PRO A 27 -7.57 -0.38 4.03
C PRO A 27 -8.98 -0.60 3.49
N TYR A 28 -9.29 -1.84 3.10
CA TYR A 28 -10.61 -2.19 2.55
C TYR A 28 -11.07 -3.56 3.04
N LYS A 29 -12.34 -3.89 2.82
CA LYS A 29 -12.89 -5.22 3.10
C LYS A 29 -13.02 -6.05 1.84
N THR A 30 -12.87 -7.36 1.97
CA THR A 30 -13.31 -8.30 0.92
C THR A 30 -14.76 -8.73 1.17
N SER A 31 -15.39 -9.32 0.15
CA SER A 31 -16.68 -10.00 0.31
C SER A 31 -16.62 -11.22 1.25
N GLY A 32 -15.41 -11.76 1.50
CA GLY A 32 -15.15 -12.89 2.38
C GLY A 32 -14.97 -12.52 3.85
N ASN A 33 -15.47 -11.37 4.29
CA ASN A 33 -15.33 -10.89 5.66
C ASN A 33 -13.86 -10.75 6.13
N GLN A 34 -12.97 -10.33 5.22
CA GLN A 34 -11.57 -10.06 5.55
C GLN A 34 -11.30 -8.57 5.46
N VAL A 35 -10.38 -8.07 6.29
CA VAL A 35 -9.82 -6.72 6.17
C VAL A 35 -8.45 -6.83 5.51
N VAL A 36 -8.25 -6.10 4.42
CA VAL A 36 -6.96 -5.99 3.76
C VAL A 36 -6.32 -4.67 4.17
N VAL A 37 -5.13 -4.77 4.75
CA VAL A 37 -4.30 -3.62 5.12
C VAL A 37 -3.11 -3.57 4.16
N THR A 38 -3.06 -2.51 3.36
CA THR A 38 -2.08 -2.24 2.31
C THR A 38 -0.98 -1.29 2.80
N GLN A 39 0.01 -1.02 1.94
CA GLN A 39 1.09 -0.05 2.19
C GLN A 39 1.98 -0.37 3.40
N LEU A 40 2.07 -1.65 3.75
CA LEU A 40 3.00 -2.15 4.75
C LEU A 40 4.32 -2.56 4.07
N GLN A 41 5.40 -2.63 4.83
CA GLN A 41 6.66 -3.14 4.28
C GLN A 41 6.48 -4.62 3.91
N PRO A 42 6.89 -5.06 2.70
CA PRO A 42 6.81 -6.46 2.31
C PRO A 42 7.62 -7.38 3.23
N ARG A 43 7.09 -8.58 3.49
CA ARG A 43 7.73 -9.62 4.32
C ARG A 43 8.11 -9.18 5.75
N GLN A 44 7.41 -8.17 6.26
CA GLN A 44 7.60 -7.64 7.61
C GLN A 44 6.48 -8.14 8.54
N THR A 45 6.86 -8.46 9.78
CA THR A 45 5.91 -8.84 10.83
C THR A 45 5.44 -7.61 11.60
N TYR A 46 4.13 -7.51 11.81
CA TYR A 46 3.46 -6.45 12.57
C TYR A 46 2.64 -7.05 13.71
N LEU A 47 2.60 -6.32 14.83
CA LEU A 47 1.61 -6.56 15.88
C LEU A 47 0.31 -5.86 15.48
N VAL A 48 -0.80 -6.60 15.52
CA VAL A 48 -2.15 -6.08 15.32
C VAL A 48 -2.89 -6.18 16.64
N GLN A 49 -3.34 -5.03 17.14
CA GLN A 49 -4.25 -4.99 18.28
C GLN A 49 -5.68 -5.01 17.74
N THR A 50 -6.54 -5.83 18.34
CA THR A 50 -7.93 -5.98 17.90
C THR A 50 -8.87 -5.70 19.05
N THR A 51 -9.96 -4.99 18.78
CA THR A 51 -11.10 -4.88 19.70
C THR A 51 -12.31 -5.47 19.01
N ASP A 52 -12.92 -6.50 19.58
CA ASP A 52 -14.12 -7.13 19.04
C ASP A 52 -15.40 -6.32 19.33
N THR A 53 -16.53 -6.77 18.80
CA THR A 53 -17.83 -6.11 19.02
C THR A 53 -18.33 -6.18 20.46
N SER A 54 -17.81 -7.09 21.29
CA SER A 54 -18.09 -7.17 22.73
C SER A 54 -17.21 -6.25 23.58
N GLY A 55 -16.23 -5.58 22.94
CA GLY A 55 -15.25 -4.72 23.60
C GLY A 55 -14.04 -5.49 24.13
N LYS A 56 -13.90 -6.78 23.84
CA LYS A 56 -12.72 -7.56 24.22
C LYS A 56 -11.53 -7.15 23.36
N GLU A 57 -10.41 -6.91 24.01
CA GLU A 57 -9.14 -6.61 23.37
C GLU A 57 -8.28 -7.88 23.25
N ASP A 58 -7.56 -7.99 22.14
CA ASP A 58 -6.63 -9.07 21.86
C ASP A 58 -5.47 -8.57 20.97
N SER A 59 -4.45 -9.38 20.78
CA SER A 59 -3.28 -9.04 19.97
C SER A 59 -2.78 -10.24 19.18
N ILE A 60 -2.52 -10.04 17.88
CA ILE A 60 -2.03 -11.07 16.98
C ILE A 60 -0.82 -10.56 16.18
N TYR A 61 0.14 -11.44 15.91
CA TYR A 61 1.23 -11.13 14.98
C TYR A 61 0.85 -11.57 13.58
N VAL A 62 1.05 -10.69 12.60
CA VAL A 62 0.77 -10.97 11.19
C VAL A 62 1.98 -10.61 10.34
N THR A 63 2.28 -11.43 9.35
CA THR A 63 3.38 -11.17 8.40
C THR A 63 2.79 -10.73 7.07
N THR A 64 3.29 -9.63 6.52
CA THR A 64 2.89 -9.14 5.21
C THR A 64 3.41 -10.02 4.10
N ASN A 65 2.70 -10.06 2.98
CA ASN A 65 3.15 -10.77 1.80
C ASN A 65 4.21 -9.97 1.01
N GLU A 66 4.58 -10.49 -0.16
CA GLU A 66 5.59 -9.89 -1.04
C GLU A 66 5.14 -8.55 -1.67
N CYS A 67 3.85 -8.24 -1.67
CA CYS A 67 3.29 -6.98 -2.15
C CYS A 67 3.06 -5.95 -1.04
N GLY A 68 3.46 -6.24 0.21
CA GLY A 68 3.32 -5.26 1.30
C GLY A 68 1.88 -5.08 1.79
N TYR A 69 1.08 -6.14 1.78
CA TYR A 69 -0.21 -6.14 2.44
C TYR A 69 -0.42 -7.38 3.30
N VAL A 70 -1.40 -7.30 4.19
CA VAL A 70 -1.84 -8.40 5.02
C VAL A 70 -3.35 -8.52 5.01
N MET A 71 -3.84 -9.74 5.16
CA MET A 71 -5.27 -10.04 5.24
C MET A 71 -5.59 -10.53 6.65
N ILE A 72 -6.48 -9.81 7.32
CA ILE A 72 -6.98 -10.15 8.65
C ILE A 72 -8.36 -10.78 8.48
N ASN A 73 -8.47 -12.05 8.83
CA ASN A 73 -9.72 -12.80 8.78
C ASN A 73 -10.72 -12.30 9.81
N ASN A 74 -12.01 -12.59 9.61
CA ASN A 74 -13.09 -12.20 10.53
C ASN A 74 -13.21 -10.69 10.77
N GLY A 75 -12.89 -9.88 9.74
CA GLY A 75 -12.89 -8.43 9.77
C GLY A 75 -14.17 -7.80 10.32
N GLY A 76 -15.33 -8.37 10.01
CA GLY A 76 -16.63 -7.89 10.47
C GLY A 76 -16.92 -8.13 11.95
N ASN A 77 -16.13 -8.96 12.63
CA ASN A 77 -16.28 -9.20 14.08
C ASN A 77 -15.47 -8.18 14.91
N TYR A 78 -14.66 -7.35 14.26
CA TYR A 78 -13.84 -6.35 14.93
C TYR A 78 -14.49 -4.97 14.85
N GLN A 79 -14.59 -4.31 16.00
CA GLN A 79 -14.92 -2.90 16.07
C GLN A 79 -13.72 -2.05 15.63
N ARG A 80 -12.51 -2.45 16.03
CA ARG A 80 -11.25 -1.74 15.75
C ARG A 80 -10.12 -2.72 15.50
N LEU A 81 -9.25 -2.35 14.57
CA LEU A 81 -7.96 -3.00 14.33
C LEU A 81 -6.89 -1.89 14.36
N THR A 82 -5.81 -2.09 15.09
CA THR A 82 -4.68 -1.16 15.10
C THR A 82 -3.43 -1.88 14.61
N ILE A 83 -2.82 -1.36 13.56
CA ILE A 83 -1.59 -1.89 12.96
C ILE A 83 -0.72 -0.72 12.52
N ASN A 84 0.57 -0.75 12.85
CA ASN A 84 1.51 0.31 12.49
C ASN A 84 1.02 1.75 12.85
N ASN A 85 0.44 1.90 14.04
CA ASN A 85 -0.19 3.13 14.55
C ASN A 85 -1.41 3.63 13.75
N GLU A 86 -1.91 2.87 12.78
CA GLU A 86 -3.15 3.17 12.07
C GLU A 86 -4.32 2.44 12.73
N THR A 87 -5.36 3.18 13.11
CA THR A 87 -6.61 2.60 13.61
C THR A 87 -7.63 2.46 12.49
N ILE A 88 -8.01 1.22 12.23
CA ILE A 88 -8.93 0.82 11.17
C ILE A 88 -10.26 0.44 11.81
N ARG A 89 -11.36 0.93 11.23
CA ARG A 89 -12.74 0.58 11.63
C ARG A 89 -13.38 -0.26 10.53
N PRO A 90 -13.36 -1.60 10.63
CA PRO A 90 -13.78 -2.48 9.55
C PRO A 90 -15.17 -2.17 9.00
N PHE A 91 -16.13 -1.83 9.86
CA PHE A 91 -17.49 -1.50 9.44
C PHE A 91 -17.57 -0.31 8.47
N ALA A 92 -16.67 0.67 8.57
CA ALA A 92 -16.64 1.87 7.74
C ALA A 92 -15.90 1.67 6.40
N LEU A 93 -15.23 0.53 6.22
CA LEU A 93 -14.46 0.26 5.02
C LEU A 93 -15.37 -0.11 3.85
N ALA A 94 -15.02 0.38 2.66
CA ALA A 94 -15.60 -0.08 1.41
C ALA A 94 -15.22 -1.54 1.14
N SER A 95 -16.16 -2.30 0.57
CA SER A 95 -15.87 -3.66 0.10
C SER A 95 -15.35 -3.62 -1.33
N LYS A 96 -14.24 -4.31 -1.60
CA LYS A 96 -13.62 -4.42 -2.93
C LYS A 96 -13.18 -5.86 -3.19
N PRO A 97 -13.18 -6.30 -4.46
CA PRO A 97 -12.53 -7.54 -4.84
C PRO A 97 -11.02 -7.44 -4.56
N TYR A 98 -10.44 -8.58 -4.18
CA TYR A 98 -9.01 -8.69 -3.91
C TYR A 98 -8.22 -8.77 -5.23
N PRO A 99 -7.31 -7.84 -5.53
CA PRO A 99 -6.44 -7.96 -6.69
C PRO A 99 -5.37 -9.03 -6.43
N SER A 100 -5.10 -9.85 -7.44
CA SER A 100 -4.01 -10.83 -7.37
C SER A 100 -2.67 -10.09 -7.28
N CYS A 101 -1.90 -10.36 -6.23
CA CYS A 101 -0.50 -9.93 -6.13
C CYS A 101 0.37 -10.87 -6.95
N ASN A 102 1.01 -10.37 -8.00
CA ASN A 102 2.07 -11.07 -8.70
C ASN A 102 3.38 -10.26 -8.61
N PRO A 103 4.26 -10.58 -7.65
CA PRO A 103 5.51 -9.84 -7.42
C PRO A 103 6.51 -10.00 -8.57
N ARG A 104 6.24 -10.88 -9.56
CA ARG A 104 7.10 -11.12 -10.72
C ARG A 104 6.91 -10.11 -11.87
N LEU A 105 5.96 -9.19 -11.79
CA LEU A 105 5.80 -8.14 -12.80
C LEU A 105 6.75 -6.97 -12.51
N ASN A 106 8.03 -7.20 -12.76
CA ASN A 106 9.00 -6.13 -12.96
C ASN A 106 8.61 -5.42 -14.28
N PRO A 107 8.30 -4.11 -14.30
CA PRO A 107 7.92 -3.39 -15.52
C PRO A 107 9.16 -3.14 -16.37
N ARG A 108 9.71 -4.19 -16.97
CA ARG A 108 10.68 -4.09 -18.06
C ARG A 108 10.25 -4.81 -19.32
N ASN A 109 9.01 -5.31 -19.38
CA ASN A 109 8.50 -5.94 -20.60
C ASN A 109 6.97 -5.89 -20.77
N SER A 110 6.32 -4.79 -20.39
CA SER A 110 4.93 -4.53 -20.78
C SER A 110 4.86 -3.95 -22.20
N ASN A 111 5.51 -4.61 -23.16
CA ASN A 111 5.45 -4.25 -24.56
C ASN A 111 5.20 -5.50 -25.42
N THR A 112 4.24 -6.34 -25.03
CA THR A 112 3.59 -7.27 -25.94
C THR A 112 2.26 -7.72 -25.35
N GLN A 113 1.19 -7.03 -25.76
CA GLN A 113 -0.18 -7.54 -26.01
C GLN A 113 -1.20 -6.39 -25.94
N GLN A 114 -0.97 -5.36 -26.75
CA GLN A 114 -2.07 -4.67 -27.42
C GLN A 114 -1.72 -4.60 -28.89
N GLN A 115 -2.00 -5.66 -29.65
CA GLN A 115 -2.22 -5.50 -31.07
C GLN A 115 -3.05 -6.66 -31.65
N GLN A 116 -4.28 -6.27 -32.03
CA GLN A 116 -5.00 -6.68 -33.23
C GLN A 116 -5.39 -8.15 -33.44
N SER A 117 -6.70 -8.35 -33.48
CA SER A 117 -7.38 -9.00 -34.63
C SER A 117 -8.85 -8.54 -34.61
N SER A 118 -9.11 -7.33 -35.11
CA SER A 118 -9.94 -7.10 -36.31
C SER A 118 -9.90 -8.21 -37.38
N ASP A 119 -11.10 -8.57 -37.84
CA ASP A 119 -11.49 -9.08 -39.17
C ASP A 119 -10.60 -10.09 -39.90
N ARG A 120 -11.09 -11.34 -39.99
CA ARG A 120 -11.48 -11.95 -41.27
C ARG A 120 -12.35 -13.19 -41.09
#